data_AF-A0A8I1X0P3-F1
#
_entry.id   AF-A0A8I1X0P3-F1
#
_cell.length_a   1.000
_cell.length_b   1.000
_cell.length_c   1.000
_cell.angle_alpha   90.00
_cell.angle_beta   90.00
_cell.angle_gamma   90.00
#
_symmetry.space_group_name_H-M   'P 1'
#
loop_
_entity.id
_entity.type
_entity.pdbx_description
1 polymer ?
#
loop_
_entity_poly.entity_id
_entity_poly.type
_entity_poly.pdbx_seq_one_letter_code
_entity_poly.pdbx_strand_id
1 'polypeptide(L)'
;MSSQVRFNFNFKKINEKAKSEWKKMSKVWEDAFAEKKFFHREGVEDDYNDKPLGLLWLNNDEKLSIEEMNTSKWNLENTGQEWTNINEWEDAGFYAYSGSYSCYSFPPLKGIEWILTELEQYDKNLFSVIDYECQDLEFTGIIVLKGTKQYCGFEYSYEEIADKMIKEYPEKLSKKWNKETNDWIDEVSKEFFFDNVFSYIGDNIKHNYIEKLNIE
;
A
#
# COMPACT_ATOMS: atom_id res chain seq x y z
N MET A 1 -12.81 -15.81 -0.84
CA MET A 1 -12.25 -14.89 0.17
C MET A 1 -11.63 -13.74 -0.60
N SER A 2 -11.95 -12.50 -0.26
CA SER A 2 -11.23 -11.33 -0.79
C SER A 2 -9.94 -11.21 0.00
N SER A 3 -8.78 -11.31 -0.66
CA SER A 3 -7.52 -10.89 -0.04
C SER A 3 -7.54 -9.36 0.07
N GLN A 4 -7.02 -8.80 1.15
CA GLN A 4 -6.77 -7.36 1.28
C GLN A 4 -5.27 -7.13 1.18
N VAL A 5 -4.84 -6.06 0.51
CA VAL A 5 -3.44 -5.62 0.56
C VAL A 5 -3.37 -4.32 1.34
N ARG A 6 -2.52 -4.28 2.37
CA ARG A 6 -2.14 -3.06 3.06
C ARG A 6 -0.88 -2.53 2.41
N PHE A 7 -0.80 -1.21 2.26
CA PHE A 7 0.38 -0.59 1.67
C PHE A 7 0.62 0.80 2.24
N ASN A 8 1.89 1.20 2.25
CA ASN A 8 2.32 2.56 2.46
C ASN A 8 2.88 3.10 1.15
N PHE A 9 2.36 4.23 0.70
CA PHE A 9 2.92 4.99 -0.41
C PHE A 9 3.61 6.24 0.12
N ASN A 10 4.91 6.37 -0.16
CA ASN A 10 5.73 7.44 0.42
C ASN A 10 6.69 8.04 -0.62
N PHE A 11 6.76 9.38 -0.68
CA PHE A 11 7.73 10.12 -1.48
C PHE A 11 9.07 10.17 -0.76
N LYS A 12 10.08 9.46 -1.28
CA LYS A 12 11.46 9.53 -0.79
C LYS A 12 12.19 10.77 -1.30
N LYS A 13 11.82 11.26 -2.48
CA LYS A 13 12.34 12.52 -3.04
C LYS A 13 11.22 13.26 -3.75
N ILE A 14 10.99 14.50 -3.35
CA ILE A 14 10.02 15.41 -3.95
C ILE A 14 10.44 16.85 -3.67
N ASN A 15 10.41 17.71 -4.70
CA ASN A 15 10.72 19.12 -4.54
C ASN A 15 9.56 19.91 -3.89
N GLU A 16 9.83 21.14 -3.45
CA GLU A 16 8.85 21.98 -2.75
C GLU A 16 7.60 22.31 -3.58
N LYS A 17 7.71 22.42 -4.90
CA LYS A 17 6.56 22.72 -5.77
C LYS A 17 5.61 21.54 -5.84
N ALA A 18 6.13 20.34 -6.11
CA ALA A 18 5.34 19.12 -6.13
C ALA A 18 4.78 18.80 -4.72
N LYS A 19 5.57 19.01 -3.66
CA LYS A 19 5.10 18.85 -2.28
C LYS A 19 3.96 19.81 -1.93
N SER A 20 4.01 21.05 -2.41
CA SER A 20 2.91 21.99 -2.22
C SER A 20 1.64 21.55 -2.94
N GLU A 21 1.75 20.93 -4.12
CA GLU A 21 0.60 20.43 -4.87
C GLU A 21 0.01 19.18 -4.20
N TRP A 22 0.87 18.25 -3.78
CA TRP A 22 0.50 17.10 -2.97
C TRP A 22 -0.33 17.50 -1.74
N LYS A 23 0.12 18.52 -1.00
CA LYS A 23 -0.60 19.05 0.17
C LYS A 23 -1.98 19.60 -0.17
N LYS A 24 -2.18 20.17 -1.36
CA LYS A 24 -3.52 20.62 -1.78
C LYS A 24 -4.40 19.41 -2.06
N MET A 25 -3.91 18.45 -2.83
CA MET A 25 -4.61 17.20 -3.14
C MET A 25 -5.05 16.46 -1.86
N SER A 26 -4.16 16.38 -0.86
CA SER A 26 -4.47 15.73 0.42
C SER A 26 -5.39 16.55 1.33
N LYS A 27 -5.53 17.87 1.13
CA LYS A 27 -6.38 18.73 1.98
C LYS A 27 -7.88 18.48 1.80
N VAL A 28 -8.28 17.87 0.67
CA VAL A 28 -9.66 17.39 0.46
C VAL A 28 -10.13 16.51 1.62
N TRP A 29 -9.19 15.83 2.27
CA TRP A 29 -9.41 14.95 3.41
C TRP A 29 -9.88 15.67 4.69
N GLU A 30 -9.48 16.93 4.87
CA GLU A 30 -9.85 17.78 6.02
C GLU A 30 -11.15 18.56 5.75
N ASP A 31 -11.27 19.15 4.55
CA ASP A 31 -12.33 20.11 4.25
C ASP A 31 -13.63 19.44 3.78
N ALA A 32 -13.57 18.44 2.87
CA ALA A 32 -14.77 17.90 2.22
C ALA A 32 -15.57 16.92 3.10
N PHE A 33 -14.90 16.30 4.08
CA PHE A 33 -15.50 15.32 5.00
C PHE A 33 -16.08 15.97 6.25
N ALA A 34 -15.53 17.11 6.69
CA ALA A 34 -16.07 17.87 7.83
C ALA A 34 -17.49 18.37 7.57
N GLU A 35 -17.85 18.64 6.30
CA GLU A 35 -19.16 19.19 5.93
C GLU A 35 -20.21 18.13 5.55
N LYS A 36 -19.79 16.96 5.07
CA LYS A 36 -20.69 15.93 4.54
C LYS A 36 -20.46 14.63 5.30
N LYS A 37 -21.37 14.31 6.22
CA LYS A 37 -21.50 13.02 6.94
C LYS A 37 -21.82 11.85 5.99
N PHE A 38 -21.06 11.71 4.91
CA PHE A 38 -21.41 10.89 3.75
C PHE A 38 -20.21 10.06 3.35
N PHE A 39 -19.85 9.13 4.21
CA PHE A 39 -19.33 7.85 3.72
C PHE A 39 -20.18 6.79 4.39
N HIS A 40 -21.19 6.33 3.66
CA HIS A 40 -21.85 5.08 3.97
C HIS A 40 -21.60 4.17 2.78
N ARG A 41 -20.79 3.15 3.00
CA ARG A 41 -20.51 2.13 1.99
C ARG A 41 -21.54 1.01 2.16
N GLU A 42 -22.23 0.67 1.08
CA GLU A 42 -23.21 -0.41 1.13
C GLU A 42 -22.53 -1.72 1.56
N GLY A 43 -22.91 -2.24 2.73
CA GLY A 43 -22.39 -3.51 3.27
C GLY A 43 -21.07 -3.44 4.05
N VAL A 44 -20.58 -2.24 4.43
CA VAL A 44 -19.39 -2.10 5.29
C VAL A 44 -19.74 -1.23 6.50
N GLU A 45 -19.35 -1.66 7.70
CA GLU A 45 -19.46 -0.81 8.89
C GLU A 45 -18.56 0.42 8.71
N ASP A 46 -19.12 1.60 8.91
CA ASP A 46 -18.41 2.87 8.74
C ASP A 46 -17.30 2.98 9.81
N ASP A 47 -16.05 2.71 9.44
CA ASP A 47 -14.91 3.17 10.22
C ASP A 47 -14.64 4.63 9.87
N TYR A 48 -14.71 5.51 10.88
CA TYR A 48 -14.71 6.97 10.72
C TYR A 48 -13.44 7.53 10.06
N ASN A 49 -12.38 6.73 9.94
CA ASN A 49 -11.08 7.17 9.41
C ASN A 49 -10.81 6.72 7.96
N ASP A 50 -11.58 5.79 7.40
CA ASP A 50 -11.31 5.28 6.06
C ASP A 50 -11.92 6.19 4.99
N LYS A 51 -11.09 6.66 4.05
CA LYS A 51 -11.57 7.48 2.92
C LYS A 51 -11.04 6.97 1.59
N PRO A 52 -11.86 6.91 0.53
CA PRO A 52 -11.39 6.36 -0.74
C PRO A 52 -10.27 7.18 -1.37
N LEU A 53 -9.34 6.46 -2.00
CA LEU A 53 -8.26 7.06 -2.79
C LEU A 53 -8.80 8.02 -3.87
N GLY A 54 -9.99 7.72 -4.41
CA GLY A 54 -10.66 8.53 -5.43
C GLY A 54 -10.87 9.99 -5.03
N LEU A 55 -10.97 10.32 -3.74
CA LEU A 55 -11.14 11.72 -3.30
C LEU A 55 -10.02 12.65 -3.76
N LEU A 56 -8.83 12.11 -4.04
CA LEU A 56 -7.73 12.88 -4.62
C LEU A 56 -8.06 13.50 -5.99
N TRP A 57 -9.05 12.97 -6.72
CA TRP A 57 -9.49 13.48 -8.02
C TRP A 57 -10.36 14.73 -7.92
N LEU A 58 -10.99 15.00 -6.78
CA LEU A 58 -11.94 16.12 -6.63
C LEU A 58 -11.30 17.49 -6.85
N ASN A 59 -10.03 17.64 -6.50
CA ASN A 59 -9.31 18.90 -6.73
C ASN A 59 -8.95 19.13 -8.20
N ASN A 60 -9.01 18.09 -9.04
CA ASN A 60 -8.60 18.15 -10.44
C ASN A 60 -9.79 18.20 -11.41
N ASP A 61 -10.99 17.77 -11.00
CA ASP A 61 -12.19 17.86 -11.84
C ASP A 61 -13.44 18.18 -11.00
N GLU A 62 -13.89 19.45 -11.07
CA GLU A 62 -15.10 19.93 -10.38
C GLU A 62 -16.39 19.19 -10.80
N LYS A 63 -16.35 18.36 -11.85
CA LYS A 63 -17.52 17.60 -12.34
C LYS A 63 -17.70 16.23 -11.68
N LEU A 64 -16.68 15.69 -11.01
CA LEU A 64 -16.74 14.35 -10.45
C LEU A 64 -17.43 14.36 -9.07
N SER A 65 -18.48 13.58 -8.89
CA SER A 65 -19.19 13.51 -7.59
C SER A 65 -18.64 12.42 -6.68
N ILE A 66 -18.80 12.60 -5.35
CA ILE A 66 -18.44 11.59 -4.35
C ILE A 66 -19.19 10.27 -4.59
N GLU A 67 -20.47 10.36 -4.99
CA GLU A 67 -21.30 9.19 -5.26
C GLU A 67 -20.75 8.34 -6.42
N GLU A 68 -20.31 8.97 -7.50
CA GLU A 68 -19.70 8.27 -8.64
C GLU A 68 -18.41 7.56 -8.26
N MET A 69 -17.55 8.23 -7.48
CA MET A 69 -16.29 7.66 -6.98
C MET A 69 -16.49 6.54 -5.97
N ASN A 70 -17.63 6.46 -5.30
CA ASN A 70 -17.91 5.44 -4.28
C ASN A 70 -18.45 4.12 -4.87
N THR A 71 -18.24 3.89 -6.17
CA THR A 71 -18.64 2.63 -6.83
C THR A 71 -17.42 1.73 -7.07
N SER A 72 -17.61 0.41 -6.93
CA SER A 72 -16.54 -0.56 -7.23
C SER A 72 -16.06 -0.46 -8.67
N LYS A 73 -17.00 -0.19 -9.60
CA LYS A 73 -16.71 0.02 -11.02
C LYS A 73 -15.77 1.20 -11.24
N TRP A 74 -16.09 2.37 -10.68
CA TRP A 74 -15.24 3.55 -10.84
C TRP A 74 -13.86 3.32 -10.22
N ASN A 75 -13.80 2.72 -9.02
CA ASN A 75 -12.52 2.42 -8.36
C ASN A 75 -11.68 1.46 -9.20
N LEU A 76 -12.26 0.37 -9.71
CA LEU A 76 -11.55 -0.58 -10.55
C LEU A 76 -11.03 0.09 -11.83
N GLU A 77 -11.88 0.89 -12.48
CA GLU A 77 -11.52 1.60 -13.71
C GLU A 77 -10.43 2.64 -13.50
N ASN A 78 -10.34 3.30 -12.34
CA ASN A 78 -9.42 4.44 -12.14
C ASN A 78 -8.20 4.09 -11.27
N THR A 79 -8.36 3.22 -10.28
CA THR A 79 -7.29 2.84 -9.34
C THR A 79 -6.68 1.47 -9.64
N GLY A 80 -7.38 0.64 -10.42
CA GLY A 80 -6.99 -0.74 -10.72
C GLY A 80 -7.41 -1.74 -9.64
N GLN A 81 -8.08 -1.29 -8.58
CA GLN A 81 -8.63 -2.12 -7.51
C GLN A 81 -10.08 -1.75 -7.27
N GLU A 82 -10.93 -2.73 -6.95
CA GLU A 82 -12.36 -2.48 -6.73
C GLU A 82 -12.60 -1.55 -5.54
N TRP A 83 -11.71 -1.59 -4.56
CA TRP A 83 -11.73 -0.69 -3.41
C TRP A 83 -10.32 -0.32 -3.01
N THR A 84 -10.10 0.97 -2.74
CA THR A 84 -8.88 1.46 -2.10
C THR A 84 -9.25 2.57 -1.13
N ASN A 85 -8.91 2.39 0.13
CA ASN A 85 -9.13 3.39 1.17
C ASN A 85 -7.81 3.79 1.83
N ILE A 86 -7.65 5.08 2.03
CA ILE A 86 -6.62 5.71 2.83
C ILE A 86 -7.11 5.73 4.28
N ASN A 87 -6.30 5.19 5.18
CA ASN A 87 -6.62 5.13 6.61
C ASN A 87 -5.77 6.10 7.44
N GLU A 88 -4.57 6.46 6.97
CA GLU A 88 -3.67 7.39 7.67
C GLU A 88 -2.84 8.21 6.68
N TRP A 89 -2.61 9.49 6.98
CA TRP A 89 -1.76 10.38 6.18
C TRP A 89 -0.40 10.58 6.80
N GLU A 90 0.59 10.71 5.93
CA GLU A 90 1.92 11.18 6.29
C GLU A 90 2.23 12.50 5.59
N ASP A 91 3.20 13.25 6.09
CA ASP A 91 3.69 14.50 5.47
C ASP A 91 4.09 14.34 4.00
N ALA A 92 4.51 13.14 3.62
CA ALA A 92 5.02 12.79 2.30
C ALA A 92 4.47 11.43 1.83
N GLY A 93 3.20 11.13 2.12
CA GLY A 93 2.64 9.83 1.77
C GLY A 93 1.31 9.54 2.44
N PHE A 94 0.92 8.27 2.42
CA PHE A 94 -0.23 7.75 3.15
C PHE A 94 -0.15 6.24 3.32
N TYR A 95 -0.81 5.75 4.37
CA TYR A 95 -1.16 4.34 4.51
C TYR A 95 -2.56 4.11 3.93
N ALA A 96 -2.71 2.96 3.30
CA ALA A 96 -3.96 2.56 2.69
C ALA A 96 -4.09 1.05 2.65
N TYR A 97 -5.29 0.61 2.31
CA TYR A 97 -5.54 -0.76 1.92
C TYR A 97 -6.37 -0.82 0.65
N SER A 98 -6.18 -1.89 -0.11
CA SER A 98 -6.98 -2.21 -1.28
C SER A 98 -7.57 -3.61 -1.17
N GLY A 99 -8.70 -3.81 -1.84
CA GLY A 99 -9.41 -5.08 -1.86
C GLY A 99 -10.07 -5.34 -3.21
N SER A 100 -10.08 -6.61 -3.59
CA SER A 100 -10.78 -7.12 -4.77
C SER A 100 -11.55 -8.40 -4.43
N TYR A 101 -12.76 -8.53 -4.97
CA TYR A 101 -13.56 -9.75 -4.91
C TYR A 101 -13.08 -10.82 -5.92
N SER A 102 -12.19 -10.45 -6.85
CA SER A 102 -11.78 -11.28 -8.00
C SER A 102 -10.38 -11.88 -7.90
N CYS A 103 -9.99 -12.26 -6.68
CA CYS A 103 -8.93 -13.25 -6.37
C CYS A 103 -7.49 -12.75 -6.19
N TYR A 104 -7.16 -11.49 -6.52
CA TYR A 104 -5.81 -10.95 -6.26
C TYR A 104 -5.88 -9.46 -5.95
N SER A 105 -5.66 -9.11 -4.69
CA SER A 105 -5.42 -7.72 -4.30
C SER A 105 -3.95 -7.37 -4.49
N PHE A 106 -3.68 -6.18 -4.98
CA PHE A 106 -2.35 -5.58 -5.13
C PHE A 106 -2.48 -4.10 -4.78
N PRO A 107 -1.37 -3.37 -4.55
CA PRO A 107 -1.44 -1.92 -4.46
C PRO A 107 -2.11 -1.34 -5.72
N PRO A 108 -2.89 -0.26 -5.61
CA PRO A 108 -3.67 0.34 -6.69
C PRO A 108 -2.77 1.13 -7.65
N LEU A 109 -1.92 0.42 -8.40
CA LEU A 109 -0.84 1.03 -9.19
C LEU A 109 -1.36 2.07 -10.19
N LYS A 110 -2.53 1.86 -10.79
CA LYS A 110 -3.11 2.83 -11.72
C LYS A 110 -3.46 4.16 -11.01
N GLY A 111 -3.98 4.08 -9.79
CA GLY A 111 -4.26 5.27 -8.99
C GLY A 111 -2.99 5.98 -8.55
N ILE A 112 -1.95 5.20 -8.17
CA ILE A 112 -0.64 5.76 -7.84
C ILE A 112 0.03 6.41 -9.05
N GLU A 113 -0.02 5.78 -10.23
CA GLU A 113 0.50 6.33 -11.49
C GLU A 113 -0.19 7.66 -11.84
N TRP A 114 -1.49 7.78 -11.60
CA TRP A 114 -2.20 9.05 -11.79
C TRP A 114 -1.66 10.14 -10.84
N ILE A 115 -1.51 9.85 -9.54
CA ILE A 115 -0.93 10.80 -8.58
C ILE A 115 0.46 11.25 -9.04
N LEU A 116 1.30 10.31 -9.46
CA LEU A 116 2.66 10.60 -9.91
C LEU A 116 2.67 11.43 -11.20
N THR A 117 1.73 11.18 -12.12
CA THR A 117 1.57 11.96 -13.35
C THR A 117 1.23 13.42 -13.07
N GLU A 118 0.33 13.68 -12.11
CA GLU A 118 -0.02 15.04 -11.72
C GLU A 118 1.18 15.78 -11.10
N LEU A 119 1.96 15.09 -10.27
CA LEU A 119 3.11 15.67 -9.57
C LEU A 119 4.35 15.82 -10.46
N GLU A 120 4.54 14.97 -11.48
CA GLU A 120 5.67 15.03 -12.42
C GLU A 120 5.73 16.34 -13.22
N GLN A 121 4.59 17.04 -13.35
CA GLN A 121 4.52 18.38 -13.96
C GLN A 121 5.36 19.40 -13.18
N TYR A 122 5.52 19.19 -11.88
CA TYR A 122 6.24 20.06 -10.95
C TYR A 122 7.61 19.49 -10.56
N ASP A 123 7.77 18.17 -10.56
CA ASP A 123 9.04 17.49 -10.27
C ASP A 123 9.31 16.27 -11.17
N LYS A 124 10.16 16.45 -12.18
CA LYS A 124 10.58 15.36 -13.08
C LYS A 124 11.52 14.33 -12.45
N ASN A 125 12.02 14.60 -11.24
CA ASN A 125 12.96 13.74 -10.53
C ASN A 125 12.34 13.16 -9.25
N LEU A 126 11.01 13.19 -9.12
CA LEU A 126 10.35 12.62 -7.96
C LEU A 126 10.64 11.11 -7.85
N PHE A 127 10.73 10.65 -6.62
CA PHE A 127 11.02 9.26 -6.30
C PHE A 127 10.10 8.81 -5.18
N SER A 128 9.38 7.72 -5.40
CA SER A 128 8.41 7.19 -4.46
C SER A 128 8.59 5.70 -4.26
N VAL A 129 8.09 5.23 -3.12
CA VAL A 129 8.14 3.83 -2.72
C VAL A 129 6.73 3.42 -2.31
N ILE A 130 6.33 2.25 -2.77
CA ILE A 130 5.16 1.53 -2.27
C ILE A 130 5.70 0.30 -1.56
N ASP A 131 5.53 0.21 -0.25
CA ASP A 131 5.75 -1.04 0.46
C ASP A 131 4.40 -1.63 0.86
N TYR A 132 4.24 -2.95 0.71
CA TYR A 132 2.93 -3.58 0.81
C TYR A 132 3.00 -5.00 1.33
N GLU A 133 1.87 -5.47 1.85
CA GLU A 133 1.69 -6.82 2.37
C GLU A 133 0.25 -7.28 2.18
N CYS A 134 0.09 -8.54 1.79
CA CYS A 134 -1.20 -9.19 1.75
C CYS A 134 -1.65 -9.55 3.17
N GLN A 135 -2.96 -9.49 3.39
CA GLN A 135 -3.60 -10.09 4.54
C GLN A 135 -3.14 -11.55 4.70
N ASP A 136 -2.96 -11.98 5.95
CA ASP A 136 -2.44 -13.31 6.30
C ASP A 136 -1.02 -13.62 5.78
N LEU A 137 -0.29 -12.60 5.33
CA LEU A 137 1.10 -12.67 4.89
C LEU A 137 1.36 -13.62 3.71
N GLU A 138 0.37 -13.76 2.81
CA GLU A 138 0.54 -14.55 1.59
C GLU A 138 1.74 -14.06 0.74
N PHE A 139 1.97 -12.74 0.74
CA PHE A 139 3.14 -12.10 0.16
C PHE A 139 3.39 -10.70 0.76
N THR A 140 4.61 -10.20 0.59
CA THR A 140 5.00 -8.81 0.87
C THR A 140 5.95 -8.30 -0.21
N GLY A 141 5.92 -7.00 -0.49
CA GLY A 141 6.80 -6.44 -1.51
C GLY A 141 7.11 -4.97 -1.32
N ILE A 142 8.01 -4.52 -2.18
CA ILE A 142 8.35 -3.12 -2.41
C ILE A 142 8.35 -2.86 -3.91
N ILE A 143 7.69 -1.77 -4.30
CA ILE A 143 7.82 -1.16 -5.62
C ILE A 143 8.46 0.20 -5.45
N VAL A 144 9.47 0.48 -6.27
CA VAL A 144 10.18 1.74 -6.27
C VAL A 144 9.97 2.42 -7.61
N LEU A 145 9.50 3.66 -7.57
CA LEU A 145 9.09 4.44 -8.74
C LEU A 145 9.98 5.67 -8.87
N LYS A 146 10.50 5.89 -10.08
CA LYS A 146 11.13 7.14 -10.48
C LYS A 146 10.18 7.85 -11.43
N GLY A 147 9.54 8.90 -10.95
CA GLY A 147 8.39 9.45 -11.64
C GLY A 147 7.27 8.42 -11.71
N THR A 148 6.67 8.25 -12.88
CA THR A 148 5.62 7.25 -13.18
C THR A 148 6.15 5.86 -13.51
N LYS A 149 7.47 5.67 -13.61
CA LYS A 149 8.07 4.41 -14.05
C LYS A 149 8.62 3.60 -12.89
N GLN A 150 8.34 2.30 -12.87
CA GLN A 150 9.01 1.37 -11.98
C GLN A 150 10.51 1.35 -12.26
N TYR A 151 11.29 1.73 -11.24
CA TYR A 151 12.74 1.72 -11.27
C TYR A 151 13.28 0.36 -10.82
N CYS A 152 12.79 -0.13 -9.69
CA CYS A 152 13.12 -1.45 -9.16
C CYS A 152 12.03 -1.91 -8.17
N GLY A 153 12.18 -3.12 -7.64
CA GLY A 153 11.28 -3.68 -6.64
C GLY A 153 11.58 -5.15 -6.38
N PHE A 154 10.89 -5.70 -5.41
CA PHE A 154 10.86 -7.14 -5.14
C PHE A 154 9.52 -7.50 -4.53
N GLU A 155 9.19 -8.78 -4.61
CA GLU A 155 8.09 -9.39 -3.87
C GLU A 155 8.59 -10.72 -3.32
N TYR A 156 8.16 -11.06 -2.11
CA TYR A 156 8.40 -12.35 -1.50
C TYR A 156 7.06 -13.00 -1.18
N SER A 157 6.92 -14.24 -1.63
CA SER A 157 5.84 -15.14 -1.23
C SER A 157 6.00 -15.60 0.22
N TYR A 158 4.93 -16.14 0.81
CA TYR A 158 4.96 -16.73 2.15
C TYR A 158 6.09 -17.75 2.35
N GLU A 159 6.35 -18.61 1.36
CA GLU A 159 7.47 -19.58 1.41
C GLU A 159 8.84 -18.87 1.46
N GLU A 160 9.05 -17.84 0.63
CA GLU A 160 10.32 -17.10 0.62
C GLU A 160 10.52 -16.29 1.90
N ILE A 161 9.44 -15.78 2.50
CA ILE A 161 9.47 -15.12 3.82
C ILE A 161 9.85 -16.15 4.90
N ALA A 162 9.26 -17.34 4.88
CA ALA A 162 9.60 -18.43 5.81
C ALA A 162 11.08 -18.84 5.68
N ASP A 163 11.58 -19.04 4.46
CA ASP A 163 12.99 -19.37 4.20
C ASP A 163 13.94 -18.29 4.74
N LYS A 164 13.57 -17.00 4.62
CA LYS A 164 14.34 -15.89 5.20
C LYS A 164 14.31 -15.91 6.73
N MET A 165 13.15 -16.12 7.34
CA MET A 165 13.00 -16.21 8.79
C MET A 165 13.78 -17.41 9.37
N ILE A 166 13.81 -18.55 8.66
CA ILE A 166 14.61 -19.72 9.04
C ILE A 166 16.11 -19.40 9.01
N LYS A 167 16.55 -18.61 8.03
CA LYS A 167 17.95 -18.19 7.94
C LYS A 167 18.34 -17.25 9.07
N GLU A 168 17.44 -16.35 9.47
CA GLU A 168 17.66 -15.41 10.58
C GLU A 168 17.60 -16.10 11.95
N TYR A 169 16.65 -17.01 12.13
CA TYR A 169 16.38 -17.70 13.40
C TYR A 169 16.54 -19.23 13.27
N PRO A 170 17.73 -19.75 12.89
CA PRO A 170 17.91 -21.16 12.61
C PRO A 170 17.68 -22.04 13.84
N GLU A 171 18.01 -21.55 15.04
CA GLU A 171 17.81 -22.30 16.29
C GLU A 171 16.34 -22.50 16.65
N LYS A 172 15.45 -21.61 16.16
CA LYS A 172 14.01 -21.65 16.45
C LYS A 172 13.21 -22.32 15.34
N LEU A 173 13.57 -22.09 14.09
CA LEU A 173 12.74 -22.43 12.94
C LEU A 173 13.33 -23.50 12.01
N SER A 174 14.61 -23.88 12.16
CA SER A 174 15.21 -24.87 11.27
C SER A 174 14.51 -26.24 11.37
N LYS A 175 14.20 -26.83 10.20
CA LYS A 175 13.44 -28.09 10.05
C LYS A 175 12.02 -28.04 10.62
N LYS A 176 11.47 -26.84 10.89
CA LYS A 176 10.10 -26.63 11.36
C LYS A 176 9.12 -26.25 10.26
N TRP A 177 9.61 -26.05 9.04
CA TRP A 177 8.79 -25.75 7.87
C TRP A 177 8.50 -27.01 7.06
N ASN A 178 7.22 -27.24 6.76
CA ASN A 178 6.79 -28.30 5.86
C ASN A 178 6.56 -27.75 4.45
N LYS A 179 7.48 -28.08 3.54
CA LYS A 179 7.41 -27.66 2.13
C LYS A 179 6.27 -28.30 1.34
N GLU A 180 5.72 -29.43 1.79
CA GLU A 180 4.60 -30.07 1.10
C GLU A 180 3.27 -29.36 1.39
N THR A 181 3.12 -28.80 2.59
CA THR A 181 1.89 -28.11 3.02
C THR A 181 2.02 -26.59 3.05
N ASN A 182 3.22 -26.04 2.81
CA ASN A 182 3.54 -24.62 2.98
C ASN A 182 3.10 -24.06 4.35
N ASP A 183 3.37 -24.81 5.42
CA ASP A 183 3.05 -24.38 6.78
C ASP A 183 4.08 -24.89 7.80
N TRP A 184 4.04 -24.31 9.00
CA TRP A 184 4.84 -24.74 10.14
C TRP A 184 4.36 -26.09 10.68
N ILE A 185 5.31 -26.95 11.05
CA ILE A 185 5.06 -28.31 11.55
C ILE A 185 4.40 -28.29 12.94
N ASP A 186 4.71 -27.28 13.75
CA ASP A 186 4.19 -27.13 15.11
C ASP A 186 3.76 -25.68 15.40
N GLU A 187 2.77 -25.55 16.29
CA GLU A 187 2.16 -24.26 16.64
C GLU A 187 3.16 -23.31 17.31
N VAL A 188 4.11 -23.83 18.11
CA VAL A 188 5.12 -23.01 18.78
C VAL A 188 6.00 -22.27 17.77
N SER A 189 6.39 -22.95 16.69
CA SER A 189 7.18 -22.34 15.61
C SER A 189 6.35 -21.35 14.81
N LYS A 190 5.06 -21.64 14.61
CA LYS A 190 4.10 -20.76 13.94
C LYS A 190 3.90 -19.45 14.71
N GLU A 191 3.63 -19.55 16.01
CA GLU A 191 3.51 -18.40 16.92
C GLU A 191 4.80 -17.57 16.90
N PHE A 192 5.97 -18.21 17.08
CA PHE A 192 7.24 -17.51 17.02
C PHE A 192 7.44 -16.78 15.68
N PHE A 193 7.07 -17.41 14.56
CA PHE A 193 7.16 -16.77 13.25
C PHE A 193 6.26 -15.53 13.19
N PHE A 194 4.97 -15.64 13.52
CA PHE A 194 4.02 -14.51 13.43
C PHE A 194 4.36 -13.37 14.39
N ASP A 195 4.89 -13.67 15.56
CA ASP A 195 5.32 -12.66 16.55
C ASP A 195 6.52 -11.82 16.06
N ASN A 196 7.33 -12.35 15.14
CA ASN A 196 8.61 -11.72 14.75
C ASN A 196 8.66 -11.29 13.28
N VAL A 197 7.81 -11.82 12.41
CA VAL A 197 7.95 -11.66 10.96
C VAL A 197 7.71 -10.23 10.48
N PHE A 198 6.74 -9.51 11.03
CA PHE A 198 6.45 -8.14 10.60
C PHE A 198 7.59 -7.17 10.93
N SER A 199 8.16 -7.27 12.14
CA SER A 199 9.37 -6.53 12.52
C SER A 199 10.55 -6.90 11.64
N TYR A 200 10.75 -8.20 11.36
CA TYR A 200 11.81 -8.64 10.45
C TYR A 200 11.64 -8.09 9.03
N ILE A 201 10.43 -8.12 8.47
CA ILE A 201 10.13 -7.55 7.14
C ILE A 201 10.43 -6.06 7.12
N GLY A 202 9.92 -5.30 8.10
CA GLY A 202 10.15 -3.86 8.20
C GLY A 202 11.63 -3.51 8.29
N ASP A 203 12.31 -4.05 9.29
CA ASP A 203 13.67 -3.66 9.66
C ASP A 203 14.72 -4.24 8.71
N ASN A 204 14.56 -5.49 8.27
CA ASN A 204 15.63 -6.21 7.57
C ASN A 204 15.41 -6.37 6.08
N ILE A 205 14.17 -6.37 5.60
CA ILE A 205 13.88 -6.49 4.18
C ILE A 205 13.65 -5.12 3.58
N LYS A 206 12.63 -4.42 4.08
CA LYS A 206 12.13 -3.19 3.47
C LYS A 206 13.11 -2.02 3.66
N HIS A 207 13.52 -1.77 4.90
CA HIS A 207 14.46 -0.69 5.22
C HIS A 207 15.81 -0.86 4.52
N ASN A 208 16.45 -2.03 4.66
CA ASN A 208 17.73 -2.34 4.02
C ASN A 208 17.69 -2.22 2.48
N TYR A 209 16.56 -2.53 1.84
CA TYR A 209 16.42 -2.39 0.39
C TYR A 209 16.47 -0.91 -0.01
N ILE A 210 15.69 -0.06 0.67
CA ILE A 210 15.62 1.38 0.37
C ILE A 210 16.97 2.06 0.64
N GLU A 211 17.64 1.75 1.75
CA GLU A 211 18.95 2.34 2.08
C GLU A 211 19.99 2.06 1.00
N LYS A 212 19.99 0.85 0.42
CA LYS A 212 20.93 0.46 -0.64
C LYS A 212 20.72 1.19 -1.96
N LEU A 213 19.56 1.82 -2.16
CA LEU A 213 19.26 2.50 -3.42
C LEU A 213 19.95 3.87 -3.56
N ASN A 214 20.63 4.37 -2.52
CA ASN A 214 21.36 5.66 -2.53
C ASN A 214 20.54 6.78 -3.21
N ILE A 215 19.28 6.92 -2.79
CA ILE A 215 18.36 7.90 -3.36
C ILE A 215 18.76 9.29 -2.84
N GLU A 216 19.69 9.94 -3.55
CA GLU A 216 20.05 11.37 -3.41
C GLU A 216 19.08 12.26 -4.18
#